data_AF-A0AAD7I2Z0-F1
#
_entry.id   AF-A0AAD7I2Z0-F1
#
_cell.length_a   1.000
_cell.length_b   1.000
_cell.length_c   1.000
_cell.angle_alpha   90.00
_cell.angle_beta   90.00
_cell.angle_gamma   90.00
#
_symmetry.space_group_name_H-M   'P 1'
#
loop_
_entity.id
_entity.type
_entity.pdbx_description
1 polymer ?
#
loop_
_entity_poly.entity_id
_entity_poly.type
_entity_poly.pdbx_seq_one_letter_code
_entity_poly.pdbx_strand_id
1 'polypeptide(L)'
;PMLPPEVEGLIFEFAALLHPLGIATYMRVAWRVKDWLEPFLYRVIFLTYDDSERQVAGFPLVPPDALLSAISRKPPGFFASSATHLFFPDALHFLTDETVATILAACSGITSLRAGCNLLPHHDALASLGSLRRLTVNVRLLLGSYYHPEGFALPLFRNITHLELLETSISWESSDYVCKGLVLLPQLTHLAFNF
;
A
#
# COMPACT_ATOMS: atom_id res chain seq x y z
N PRO A 1 -23.20 -32.16 14.79
CA PRO A 1 -21.78 -32.51 14.55
C PRO A 1 -20.92 -31.25 14.76
N MET A 2 -19.78 -31.33 15.44
CA MET A 2 -18.86 -30.20 15.63
C MET A 2 -17.64 -30.39 14.71
N LEU A 3 -17.27 -29.36 13.97
CA LEU A 3 -16.05 -29.36 13.17
C LEU A 3 -14.82 -29.17 14.07
N PRO A 4 -13.66 -29.76 13.75
CA PRO A 4 -12.39 -29.38 14.38
C PRO A 4 -12.08 -27.89 14.16
N PRO A 5 -11.45 -27.20 15.14
CA PRO A 5 -11.13 -25.77 15.03
C PRO A 5 -10.33 -25.39 13.78
N GLU A 6 -9.41 -26.26 13.35
CA GLU A 6 -8.56 -26.01 12.18
C GLU A 6 -9.38 -26.00 10.88
N VAL A 7 -10.37 -26.90 10.78
CA VAL A 7 -11.29 -26.96 9.64
C VAL A 7 -12.22 -25.74 9.64
N GLU A 8 -12.70 -25.32 10.81
CA GLU A 8 -13.49 -24.10 10.96
C GLU A 8 -12.68 -22.86 10.51
N GLY A 9 -11.41 -22.76 10.94
CA GLY A 9 -10.49 -21.70 10.54
C GLY A 9 -10.30 -21.63 9.03
N LEU A 10 -10.02 -22.76 8.38
CA LEU A 10 -9.89 -22.83 6.91
C LEU A 10 -11.16 -22.37 6.18
N ILE A 11 -12.34 -22.73 6.70
CA ILE A 11 -13.62 -22.28 6.12
C ILE A 11 -13.74 -20.75 6.21
N PHE A 12 -13.42 -20.16 7.36
CA PHE A 12 -13.50 -18.71 7.55
C PHE A 12 -12.45 -17.94 6.74
N GLU A 13 -11.21 -18.42 6.69
CA GLU A 13 -10.15 -17.81 5.88
C GLU A 13 -10.51 -17.85 4.39
N PHE A 14 -11.02 -18.98 3.91
CA PHE A 14 -11.48 -19.11 2.53
C PHE A 14 -12.67 -18.18 2.24
N ALA A 15 -13.63 -18.09 3.15
CA ALA A 15 -14.75 -17.15 3.04
C ALA A 15 -14.27 -15.69 3.04
N ALA A 16 -13.30 -15.33 3.87
CA ALA A 16 -12.69 -14.00 3.91
C ALA A 16 -11.97 -13.64 2.60
N LEU A 17 -11.29 -14.61 1.98
CA LEU A 17 -10.64 -14.42 0.67
C LEU A 17 -11.65 -14.20 -0.46
N LEU A 18 -12.76 -14.94 -0.46
CA LEU A 18 -13.82 -14.79 -1.47
C LEU A 18 -14.69 -13.56 -1.24
N HIS A 19 -14.87 -13.16 0.02
CA HIS A 19 -15.76 -12.08 0.43
C HIS A 19 -15.09 -11.15 1.46
N PRO A 20 -14.11 -10.32 1.06
CA PRO A 20 -13.37 -9.45 1.99
C PRO A 20 -14.27 -8.50 2.79
N LEU A 21 -15.36 -8.02 2.18
CA LEU A 21 -16.39 -7.21 2.85
C LEU A 21 -17.06 -7.92 4.03
N GLY A 22 -17.10 -9.24 4.01
CA GLY A 22 -17.70 -10.06 5.06
C GLY A 22 -16.81 -10.22 6.29
N ILE A 23 -15.51 -9.90 6.22
CA ILE A 23 -14.52 -10.19 7.28
C ILE A 23 -14.97 -9.65 8.63
N ALA A 24 -15.37 -8.37 8.69
CA ALA A 24 -15.82 -7.75 9.94
C ALA A 24 -17.05 -8.47 10.54
N THR A 25 -17.94 -9.00 9.69
CA THR A 25 -19.10 -9.79 10.12
C THR A 25 -18.67 -11.19 10.60
N TYR A 26 -17.76 -11.84 9.89
CA TYR A 26 -17.24 -13.17 10.26
C TYR A 26 -16.51 -13.14 11.61
N MET A 27 -15.73 -12.10 11.87
CA MET A 27 -15.03 -11.90 13.16
C MET A 27 -15.97 -11.80 14.37
N ARG A 28 -17.28 -11.58 14.16
CA ARG A 28 -18.29 -11.54 15.23
C ARG A 28 -18.83 -12.92 15.62
N VAL A 29 -18.52 -13.96 14.85
CA VAL A 29 -19.05 -15.31 15.09
C VAL A 29 -18.48 -15.92 16.37
N ALA A 30 -17.16 -15.83 16.56
CA ALA A 30 -16.47 -16.31 17.76
C ALA A 30 -15.13 -15.58 17.93
N TRP A 31 -14.60 -15.55 19.15
CA TRP A 31 -13.32 -14.90 19.45
C TRP A 31 -12.15 -15.47 18.63
N ARG A 32 -12.10 -16.80 18.45
CA ARG A 32 -11.05 -17.45 17.65
C ARG A 32 -11.09 -17.06 16.17
N VAL A 33 -12.30 -16.85 15.62
CA VAL A 33 -12.49 -16.38 14.24
C VAL A 33 -11.97 -14.96 14.09
N LYS A 34 -12.12 -14.13 15.11
CA LYS A 34 -11.47 -12.81 15.15
C LYS A 34 -9.97 -12.94 15.00
N ASP A 35 -9.33 -13.79 15.79
CA ASP A 35 -7.87 -13.95 15.78
C ASP A 35 -7.36 -14.49 14.44
N TRP A 36 -8.08 -15.42 13.82
CA TRP A 36 -7.74 -15.95 12.49
C TRP A 36 -7.87 -14.91 11.37
N LEU A 37 -8.94 -14.10 11.40
CA LEU A 37 -9.29 -13.21 10.29
C LEU A 37 -8.76 -11.79 10.43
N GLU A 38 -8.30 -11.38 11.61
CA GLU A 38 -7.80 -10.02 11.82
C GLU A 38 -6.66 -9.64 10.86
N PRO A 39 -5.67 -10.51 10.55
CA PRO A 39 -4.67 -10.20 9.52
C PRO A 39 -5.28 -9.93 8.13
N PHE A 40 -6.35 -10.64 7.78
CA PHE A 40 -7.04 -10.45 6.49
C PHE A 40 -7.75 -9.10 6.41
N LEU A 41 -8.26 -8.58 7.53
CA LEU A 41 -8.87 -7.26 7.60
C LEU A 41 -7.87 -6.15 7.23
N TYR A 42 -6.62 -6.29 7.63
CA TYR A 42 -5.55 -5.31 7.38
C TYR A 42 -4.72 -5.60 6.13
N ARG A 43 -5.08 -6.63 5.35
CA ARG A 43 -4.32 -7.02 4.15
C ARG A 43 -4.24 -5.90 3.11
N VAL A 44 -5.31 -5.12 3.02
CA VAL A 44 -5.46 -4.00 2.10
C VAL A 44 -5.85 -2.77 2.89
N ILE A 45 -4.98 -1.76 2.92
CA ILE A 45 -5.18 -0.53 3.69
C ILE A 45 -5.39 0.63 2.73
N PHE A 46 -6.61 1.16 2.72
CA PHE A 46 -6.96 2.40 2.03
C PHE A 46 -7.08 3.52 3.05
N LEU A 47 -6.16 4.49 2.99
CA LEU A 47 -6.26 5.69 3.81
C LEU A 47 -7.27 6.65 3.21
N THR A 48 -8.08 7.31 4.04
CA THR A 48 -8.94 8.44 3.61
C THR A 48 -9.33 9.28 4.81
N TYR A 49 -9.62 10.57 4.59
CA TYR A 49 -10.19 11.47 5.60
C TYR A 49 -11.67 11.77 5.36
N ASP A 50 -12.20 11.40 4.19
CA ASP A 50 -13.52 11.83 3.78
C ASP A 50 -14.46 10.62 3.68
N ASP A 51 -15.47 10.59 4.55
CA ASP A 51 -16.57 9.62 4.47
C ASP A 51 -17.37 9.76 3.15
N SER A 52 -17.22 10.88 2.44
CA SER A 52 -17.86 11.15 1.15
C SER A 52 -17.12 10.54 -0.04
N GLU A 53 -15.85 10.15 0.11
CA GLU A 53 -15.13 9.38 -0.91
C GLU A 53 -15.83 8.02 -1.04
N ARG A 54 -16.54 7.85 -2.16
CA ARG A 54 -17.30 6.65 -2.48
C ARG A 54 -16.43 5.43 -2.20
N GLN A 55 -16.89 4.57 -1.29
CA GLN A 55 -16.29 3.28 -0.95
C GLN A 55 -15.64 2.66 -2.19
N VAL A 56 -14.31 2.71 -2.27
CA VAL A 56 -13.58 2.08 -3.35
C VAL A 56 -13.79 0.57 -3.19
N ALA A 57 -14.64 0.02 -4.04
CA ALA A 57 -14.78 -1.41 -4.32
C ALA A 57 -14.80 -2.34 -3.09
N GLY A 58 -15.50 -1.94 -2.02
CA GLY A 58 -15.72 -2.83 -0.88
C GLY A 58 -14.49 -3.10 -0.02
N PHE A 59 -13.57 -2.15 0.09
CA PHE A 59 -12.51 -2.19 1.10
C PHE A 59 -12.81 -1.21 2.24
N PRO A 60 -12.47 -1.57 3.49
CA PRO A 60 -12.61 -0.64 4.60
C PRO A 60 -11.69 0.55 4.39
N LEU A 61 -12.31 1.73 4.39
CA LEU A 61 -11.65 3.03 4.40
C LEU A 61 -11.15 3.29 5.84
N VAL A 62 -9.88 3.62 5.99
CA VAL A 62 -9.23 3.77 7.31
C VAL A 62 -8.71 5.20 7.48
N PRO A 63 -9.29 5.98 8.40
CA PRO A 63 -8.71 7.26 8.80
C PRO A 63 -7.27 7.06 9.30
N PRO A 64 -6.32 7.92 8.92
CA PRO A 64 -4.93 7.79 9.36
C PRO A 64 -4.77 7.71 10.88
N ASP A 65 -5.51 8.50 11.64
CA ASP A 65 -5.49 8.45 13.10
C ASP A 65 -5.97 7.11 13.66
N ALA A 66 -6.97 6.49 13.01
CA ALA A 66 -7.46 5.17 13.37
C ALA A 66 -6.40 4.10 13.09
N LEU A 67 -5.66 4.22 11.97
CA LEU A 67 -4.55 3.33 11.66
C LEU A 67 -3.40 3.50 12.65
N LEU A 68 -3.00 4.73 12.98
CA LEU A 68 -1.96 5.00 13.99
C LEU A 68 -2.36 4.45 15.37
N SER A 69 -3.63 4.60 15.74
CA SER A 69 -4.17 4.00 16.97
C SER A 69 -4.10 2.47 16.93
N ALA A 70 -4.39 1.86 15.78
CA ALA A 70 -4.25 0.42 15.60
C ALA A 70 -2.77 -0.03 15.68
N ILE A 71 -1.85 0.68 15.02
CA ILE A 71 -0.39 0.42 15.05
C ILE A 71 0.13 0.41 16.49
N SER A 72 -0.26 1.39 17.30
CA SER A 72 0.17 1.48 18.71
C SER A 72 -0.42 0.40 19.63
N ARG A 73 -1.56 -0.20 19.27
CA ARG A 73 -2.24 -1.23 20.07
C ARG A 73 -1.88 -2.65 19.66
N LYS A 74 -1.35 -2.85 18.46
CA LYS A 74 -1.00 -4.17 17.94
C LYS A 74 0.43 -4.57 18.34
N PRO A 75 0.72 -5.88 18.43
CA PRO A 75 2.08 -6.34 18.65
C PRO A 75 3.03 -5.80 17.58
N PRO A 76 4.30 -5.49 17.93
CA PRO A 76 5.32 -5.12 16.96
C PRO A 76 5.40 -6.15 15.83
N GLY A 77 5.46 -5.66 14.58
CA GLY A 77 5.53 -6.52 13.39
C GLY A 77 4.18 -7.03 12.87
N PHE A 78 3.07 -6.84 13.57
CA PHE A 78 1.74 -7.26 13.11
C PHE A 78 1.39 -6.70 11.73
N PHE A 79 1.57 -5.39 11.52
CA PHE A 79 1.29 -4.76 10.24
C PHE A 79 2.30 -5.13 9.17
N ALA A 80 3.56 -5.39 9.54
CA ALA A 80 4.58 -5.85 8.61
C ALA A 80 4.24 -7.24 8.03
N SER A 81 3.61 -8.13 8.79
CA SER A 81 3.19 -9.45 8.31
C SER A 81 1.78 -9.47 7.70
N SER A 82 0.89 -8.57 8.11
CA SER A 82 -0.52 -8.57 7.69
C SER A 82 -0.76 -7.67 6.48
N ALA A 83 -0.20 -6.47 6.46
CA ALA A 83 -0.45 -5.51 5.39
C ALA A 83 0.31 -5.90 4.11
N THR A 84 -0.43 -6.08 3.01
CA THR A 84 0.14 -6.43 1.70
C THR A 84 0.06 -5.28 0.72
N HIS A 85 -1.03 -4.52 0.77
CA HIS A 85 -1.30 -3.39 -0.13
C HIS A 85 -1.61 -2.13 0.67
N LEU A 86 -0.93 -1.03 0.34
CA LEU A 86 -1.12 0.26 0.97
C LEU A 86 -1.45 1.32 -0.09
N PHE A 87 -2.49 2.11 0.19
CA PHE A 87 -3.00 3.14 -0.71
C PHE A 87 -3.08 4.48 0.01
N PHE A 88 -2.29 5.44 -0.47
CA PHE A 88 -2.39 6.85 -0.10
C PHE A 88 -3.15 7.59 -1.23
N PRO A 89 -4.36 8.12 -0.98
CA PRO A 89 -5.07 8.94 -1.97
C PRO A 89 -4.36 10.25 -2.31
N ASP A 90 -4.74 10.83 -3.44
CA ASP A 90 -4.18 12.07 -3.99
C ASP A 90 -4.41 13.28 -3.07
N ALA A 91 -5.51 13.29 -2.30
CA ALA A 91 -5.94 14.42 -1.47
C ALA A 91 -5.29 14.49 -0.07
N LEU A 92 -4.20 13.78 0.18
CA LEU A 92 -3.58 13.70 1.52
C LEU A 92 -2.62 14.84 1.86
N HIS A 93 -2.92 16.07 1.44
CA HIS A 93 -2.18 17.26 1.91
C HIS A 93 -2.24 17.45 3.44
N PHE A 94 -3.12 16.71 4.12
CA PHE A 94 -3.31 16.75 5.57
C PHE A 94 -2.40 15.80 6.35
N LEU A 95 -1.75 14.82 5.70
CA LEU A 95 -0.82 13.95 6.41
C LEU A 95 0.50 14.65 6.66
N THR A 96 0.97 14.59 7.90
CA THR A 96 2.32 15.00 8.23
C THR A 96 3.34 13.97 7.73
N ASP A 97 4.54 14.44 7.41
CA ASP A 97 5.66 13.57 7.03
C ASP A 97 5.93 12.48 8.08
N GLU A 98 5.80 12.82 9.37
CA GLU A 98 5.93 11.89 10.49
C GLU A 98 4.87 10.77 10.43
N THR A 99 3.64 11.10 10.08
CA THR A 99 2.54 10.13 9.95
C THR A 99 2.82 9.15 8.82
N VAL A 100 3.21 9.66 7.64
CA VAL A 100 3.53 8.81 6.48
C VAL A 100 4.70 7.89 6.80
N ALA A 101 5.78 8.43 7.38
CA ALA A 101 6.95 7.64 7.78
C ALA A 101 6.59 6.54 8.80
N THR A 102 5.75 6.86 9.79
CA THR A 102 5.28 5.89 10.80
C THR A 102 4.48 4.76 10.17
N ILE A 103 3.56 5.08 9.26
CA ILE A 103 2.74 4.09 8.56
C ILE A 103 3.62 3.19 7.67
N LEU A 104 4.54 3.78 6.89
CA LEU A 104 5.46 3.03 6.04
C LEU A 104 6.36 2.09 6.86
N ALA A 105 6.90 2.56 7.99
CA ALA A 105 7.73 1.76 8.87
C ALA A 105 6.95 0.58 9.50
N ALA A 106 5.70 0.81 9.92
CA ALA A 106 4.83 -0.24 10.46
C ALA A 106 4.44 -1.28 9.41
N CYS A 107 4.26 -0.85 8.15
CA CYS A 107 3.83 -1.68 7.03
C CYS A 107 5.01 -2.13 6.14
N SER A 108 6.16 -2.44 6.74
CA SER A 108 7.40 -2.70 5.99
C SER A 108 7.37 -3.94 5.07
N GLY A 109 6.42 -4.85 5.26
CA GLY A 109 6.23 -6.04 4.44
C GLY A 109 5.31 -5.87 3.22
N ILE A 110 4.81 -4.66 2.94
CA ILE A 110 3.92 -4.45 1.78
C ILE A 110 4.61 -4.82 0.47
N THR A 111 3.82 -5.35 -0.46
CA THR A 111 4.27 -5.71 -1.80
C THR A 111 3.77 -4.75 -2.88
N SER A 112 2.77 -3.93 -2.53
CA SER A 112 2.10 -3.00 -3.41
C SER A 112 1.86 -1.67 -2.71
N LEU A 113 2.31 -0.59 -3.33
CA LEU A 113 2.09 0.78 -2.87
C LEU A 113 1.46 1.60 -3.99
N ARG A 114 0.33 2.24 -3.70
CA ARG A 114 -0.19 3.33 -4.52
C ARG A 114 -0.09 4.62 -3.72
N ALA A 115 0.51 5.64 -4.31
CA ALA A 115 0.64 6.93 -3.65
C ALA A 115 0.32 8.08 -4.60
N GLY A 116 -0.73 8.81 -4.21
CA GLY A 116 -1.13 10.09 -4.78
C GLY A 116 -0.49 11.30 -4.12
N CYS A 117 0.23 11.10 -3.01
CA CYS A 117 0.87 12.16 -2.23
C CYS A 117 2.35 12.34 -2.56
N ASN A 118 2.95 13.41 -2.05
CA ASN A 118 4.38 13.65 -2.13
C ASN A 118 5.14 12.64 -1.27
N LEU A 119 5.94 11.78 -1.91
CA LEU A 119 6.75 10.76 -1.24
C LEU A 119 8.25 11.09 -1.24
N LEU A 120 8.65 12.23 -1.82
CA LEU A 120 10.03 12.67 -1.85
C LEU A 120 10.71 12.69 -0.47
N PRO A 121 10.08 13.17 0.63
CA PRO A 121 10.70 13.17 1.96
C PRO A 121 10.92 11.77 2.54
N HIS A 122 10.37 10.73 1.91
CA HIS A 122 10.28 9.37 2.46
C HIS A 122 11.11 8.34 1.67
N HIS A 123 12.08 8.78 0.87
CA HIS A 123 12.92 7.87 0.07
C HIS A 123 13.60 6.79 0.91
N ASP A 124 14.12 7.12 2.09
CA ASP A 124 14.77 6.14 2.97
C ASP A 124 13.77 5.11 3.51
N ALA A 125 12.57 5.56 3.90
CA ALA A 125 11.51 4.67 4.35
C ALA A 125 11.06 3.74 3.20
N LEU A 126 10.90 4.27 1.98
CA LEU A 126 10.56 3.48 0.80
C LEU A 126 11.67 2.49 0.42
N ALA A 127 12.94 2.89 0.52
CA ALA A 127 14.09 2.03 0.28
C ALA A 127 14.16 0.86 1.26
N SER A 128 13.60 1.02 2.47
CA SER A 128 13.50 -0.04 3.47
C SER A 128 12.41 -1.08 3.16
N LEU A 129 11.50 -0.81 2.21
CA LEU A 129 10.43 -1.73 1.78
C LEU A 129 10.98 -2.83 0.86
N GLY A 130 11.80 -3.72 1.40
CA GLY A 130 12.46 -4.78 0.65
C GLY A 130 11.51 -5.72 -0.11
N SER A 131 10.25 -5.80 0.31
CA SER A 131 9.19 -6.62 -0.31
C SER A 131 8.39 -5.89 -1.39
N LEU A 132 8.59 -4.57 -1.59
CA LEU A 132 7.83 -3.80 -2.57
C LEU A 132 8.13 -4.30 -3.99
N ARG A 133 7.08 -4.60 -4.75
CA ARG A 133 7.17 -5.10 -6.14
C ARG A 133 6.29 -4.31 -7.11
N ARG A 134 5.22 -3.69 -6.62
CA ARG A 134 4.26 -2.91 -7.40
C ARG A 134 4.20 -1.50 -6.86
N LEU A 135 4.43 -0.53 -7.74
CA LEU A 135 4.39 0.89 -7.41
C LEU A 135 3.48 1.61 -8.40
N THR A 136 2.45 2.27 -7.88
CA THR A 136 1.62 3.21 -8.63
C THR A 136 1.86 4.60 -8.03
N VAL A 137 2.42 5.53 -8.80
CA VAL A 137 2.84 6.83 -8.25
C VAL A 137 2.84 7.91 -9.32
N ASN A 138 2.75 9.17 -8.89
CA ASN A 138 3.17 10.30 -9.71
C ASN A 138 4.70 10.49 -9.56
N VAL A 139 5.46 10.22 -10.61
CA VAL A 139 6.93 10.30 -10.63
C VAL A 139 7.43 11.69 -10.24
N ARG A 140 6.72 12.77 -10.60
CA ARG A 140 7.12 14.12 -10.16
C ARG A 140 7.00 14.27 -8.64
N LEU A 141 5.94 13.74 -8.04
CA LEU A 141 5.76 13.73 -6.57
C LEU A 141 6.72 12.76 -5.86
N LEU A 142 7.21 11.74 -6.55
CA LEU A 142 8.20 10.83 -5.99
C LEU A 142 9.61 11.40 -6.08
N LEU A 143 10.01 11.96 -7.22
CA LEU A 143 11.40 12.35 -7.50
C LEU A 143 11.67 13.85 -7.28
N GLY A 144 10.66 14.71 -7.34
CA GLY A 144 10.83 16.16 -7.14
C GLY A 144 11.87 16.77 -8.09
N SER A 145 12.90 17.41 -7.53
CA SER A 145 14.04 17.95 -8.28
C SER A 145 14.95 16.88 -8.89
N TYR A 146 14.85 15.62 -8.44
CA TYR A 146 15.53 14.47 -9.04
C TYR A 146 14.76 13.88 -10.22
N TYR A 147 13.92 14.68 -10.88
CA TYR A 147 13.23 14.29 -12.11
C TYR A 147 14.19 14.21 -13.30
N HIS A 148 15.16 13.31 -13.14
CA HIS A 148 16.26 12.98 -14.03
C HIS A 148 16.38 11.45 -14.06
N PRO A 149 17.04 10.88 -15.09
CA PRO A 149 17.16 9.44 -15.23
C PRO A 149 17.77 8.76 -13.99
N GLU A 150 18.73 9.41 -13.33
CA GLU A 150 19.42 8.89 -12.13
C GLU A 150 18.49 8.69 -10.93
N GLY A 151 17.35 9.41 -10.86
CA GLY A 151 16.35 9.20 -9.81
C GLY A 151 15.75 7.78 -9.83
N PHE A 152 15.76 7.11 -10.98
CA PHE A 152 15.31 5.73 -11.11
C PHE A 152 16.35 4.70 -10.63
N ALA A 153 17.59 5.12 -10.37
CA ALA A 153 18.62 4.29 -9.76
C ALA A 153 18.50 4.22 -8.22
N LEU A 154 17.53 4.93 -7.63
CA LEU A 154 17.30 4.90 -6.18
C LEU A 154 16.96 3.48 -5.70
N PRO A 155 17.39 3.09 -4.48
CA PRO A 155 17.20 1.73 -3.97
C PRO A 155 15.74 1.25 -3.95
N LEU A 156 14.78 2.16 -3.81
CA LEU A 156 13.34 1.84 -3.80
C LEU A 156 12.88 1.12 -5.07
N PHE A 157 13.57 1.36 -6.19
CA PHE A 157 13.21 0.80 -7.49
C PHE A 157 13.83 -0.59 -7.76
N ARG A 158 14.79 -1.03 -6.93
CA ARG A 158 15.60 -2.23 -7.18
C ARG A 158 14.78 -3.50 -7.43
N ASN A 159 13.63 -3.62 -6.77
CA ASN A 159 12.77 -4.79 -6.81
C ASN A 159 11.45 -4.54 -7.54
N ILE A 160 11.26 -3.36 -8.14
CA ILE A 160 9.99 -3.01 -8.78
C ILE A 160 9.84 -3.81 -10.07
N THR A 161 8.75 -4.56 -10.16
CA THR A 161 8.38 -5.39 -11.31
C THR A 161 7.19 -4.82 -12.07
N HIS A 162 6.30 -4.10 -11.38
CA HIS A 162 5.14 -3.44 -11.96
C HIS A 162 5.18 -1.96 -11.58
N LEU A 163 5.20 -1.08 -12.57
CA LEU A 163 5.18 0.36 -12.38
C LEU A 163 4.01 0.97 -13.15
N GLU A 164 3.16 1.71 -12.45
CA GLU A 164 2.08 2.50 -13.04
C GLU A 164 2.34 3.98 -12.75
N LEU A 165 2.36 4.80 -13.80
CA LEU A 165 2.61 6.23 -13.71
C LEU A 165 1.29 7.00 -13.76
N LEU A 166 0.98 7.76 -12.70
CA LEU A 166 -0.24 8.58 -12.54
C LEU A 166 -0.06 9.99 -13.11
N GLU A 167 0.54 10.06 -14.29
CA GLU A 167 1.08 11.29 -14.84
C GLU A 167 0.02 12.04 -15.67
N THR A 168 -0.63 13.02 -15.04
CA THR A 168 -1.69 13.82 -15.67
C THR A 168 -1.17 14.86 -16.68
N SER A 169 0.15 15.09 -16.76
CA SER A 169 0.74 16.08 -17.68
C SER A 169 2.25 15.92 -17.88
N ILE A 170 2.68 14.92 -18.66
CA ILE A 170 4.08 14.81 -19.08
C ILE A 170 4.33 15.76 -20.25
N SER A 171 5.22 16.76 -20.08
CA SER A 171 5.73 17.52 -21.22
C SER A 171 6.65 16.64 -22.07
N TRP A 172 6.76 16.92 -23.37
CA TRP A 172 7.62 16.14 -24.27
C TRP A 172 9.08 16.05 -23.76
N GLU A 173 9.61 17.12 -23.17
CA GLU A 173 10.94 17.13 -22.55
C GLU A 173 11.03 16.23 -21.31
N SER A 174 9.97 16.17 -20.51
CA SER A 174 9.88 15.26 -19.37
C SER A 174 9.84 13.79 -19.79
N SER A 175 9.29 13.50 -20.98
CA SER A 175 9.15 12.14 -21.47
C SER A 175 10.49 11.46 -21.75
N ASP A 176 11.49 12.19 -22.27
CA ASP A 176 12.82 11.63 -22.55
C ASP A 176 13.53 11.20 -21.27
N TYR A 177 13.45 12.00 -20.20
CA TYR A 177 14.06 11.65 -18.90
C TYR A 177 13.40 10.43 -18.27
N VAL A 178 12.07 10.35 -18.30
CA VAL A 178 11.34 9.18 -17.80
C VAL A 178 11.73 7.94 -18.60
N CYS A 179 11.71 8.01 -19.93
CA CYS A 179 12.10 6.89 -20.78
C CYS A 179 13.53 6.40 -20.49
N LYS A 180 14.49 7.33 -20.34
CA LYS A 180 15.88 6.98 -19.98
C LYS A 180 15.99 6.35 -18.59
N GLY A 181 15.24 6.87 -17.61
CA GLY A 181 15.21 6.33 -16.26
C GLY A 181 14.58 4.94 -16.19
N LEU A 182 13.52 4.69 -16.96
CA LEU A 182 12.84 3.38 -17.01
C LEU A 182 13.76 2.26 -17.48
N VAL A 183 14.72 2.53 -18.36
CA VAL A 183 15.73 1.55 -18.81
C VAL A 183 16.65 1.12 -17.66
N LEU A 184 16.80 1.93 -16.61
CA LEU A 184 17.63 1.62 -15.45
C LEU A 184 16.95 0.68 -14.43
N LEU A 185 15.68 0.33 -14.65
CA LEU A 185 14.90 -0.50 -13.73
C LEU A 185 15.16 -2.00 -14.01
N PRO A 186 15.98 -2.69 -13.19
CA PRO A 186 16.55 -3.99 -13.58
C PRO A 186 15.54 -5.14 -13.56
N GLN A 187 14.40 -4.97 -12.88
CA GLN A 187 13.38 -6.00 -12.68
C GLN A 187 12.03 -5.61 -13.29
N LEU A 188 11.93 -4.48 -13.99
CA LEU A 188 10.66 -4.01 -14.53
C LEU A 188 10.17 -4.96 -15.62
N THR A 189 8.98 -5.51 -15.43
CA THR A 189 8.32 -6.43 -16.38
C THR A 189 7.01 -5.87 -16.91
N HIS A 190 6.35 -5.02 -16.14
CA HIS A 190 5.07 -4.41 -16.49
C HIS A 190 5.14 -2.90 -16.26
N LEU A 191 4.79 -2.15 -17.30
CA LEU A 191 4.73 -0.70 -17.28
C LEU A 191 3.35 -0.25 -17.76
N ALA A 192 2.70 0.61 -16.99
CA ALA A 192 1.44 1.23 -17.36
C ALA A 192 1.54 2.75 -17.22
N PHE A 193 0.81 3.45 -18.09
CA PHE A 193 0.62 4.89 -18.03
C PHE A 193 -0.87 5.17 -17.86
N ASN A 194 -1.20 5.99 -16.88
CA ASN A 194 -2.56 6.40 -16.59
C ASN A 194 -2.67 7.91 -16.90
N PHE A 195 -3.23 8.22 -18.07
CA PHE A 195 -3.34 9.57 -18.64
C PHE A 195 -4.76 10.12 -18.49
#